data_AF-A0A938G110-F1
#
_entry.id   AF-A0A938G110-F1
#
_cell.length_a   1.000
_cell.length_b   1.000
_cell.length_c   1.000
_cell.angle_alpha   90.00
_cell.angle_beta   90.00
_cell.angle_gamma   90.00
#
_symmetry.space_group_name_H-M   'P 1'
#
loop_
_entity.id
_entity.type
_entity.pdbx_description
1 polymer ?
#
loop_
_entity_poly.entity_id
_entity_poly.type
_entity_poly.pdbx_seq_one_letter_code
_entity_poly.pdbx_strand_id
1 'polypeptide(L)'
;MDTRSGYRWVERPIERQAAVLVVRAALLMAEMCQQIGDVAGVYWATAKGLLAIPGHDELLAIRMRTHADLGDMSAVRAEWDAYCRLLAADDWNGAEPSPKLVELWRRLNGFSVAR
;
A
#
# COMPACT_ATOMS: atom_id res chain seq x y z
N MET A 1 16.37 -30.09 -16.61
CA MET A 1 17.24 -29.83 -15.44
C MET A 1 17.30 -28.32 -15.29
N ASP A 2 16.51 -27.75 -14.38
CA ASP A 2 16.35 -26.30 -14.22
C ASP A 2 17.51 -25.72 -13.41
N THR A 3 18.48 -25.12 -14.09
CA THR A 3 19.69 -24.55 -13.49
C THR A 3 19.39 -23.31 -12.63
N ARG A 4 18.15 -22.80 -12.61
CA ARG A 4 17.74 -21.67 -11.75
C ARG A 4 17.54 -22.06 -10.28
N SER A 5 17.49 -23.36 -9.95
CA SER A 5 17.23 -23.80 -8.58
C SER A 5 18.39 -23.56 -7.60
N GLY A 6 19.62 -23.36 -8.08
CA GLY A 6 20.83 -23.29 -7.24
C GLY A 6 21.07 -21.96 -6.52
N TYR A 7 20.54 -20.85 -7.04
CA TYR A 7 20.84 -19.49 -6.56
C TYR A 7 19.70 -18.81 -5.79
N ARG A 8 18.56 -19.49 -5.62
CA ARG A 8 17.34 -18.96 -4.99
C ARG A 8 17.55 -18.43 -3.56
N TRP A 9 18.59 -18.89 -2.85
CA TRP A 9 18.92 -18.41 -1.49
C TRP A 9 19.67 -17.07 -1.49
N VAL A 10 20.41 -16.74 -2.55
CA VAL A 10 21.10 -15.43 -2.74
C VAL A 10 20.14 -14.39 -3.31
N GLU A 11 19.22 -14.80 -4.19
CA GLU A 11 18.29 -13.91 -4.89
C GLU A 11 17.25 -13.30 -3.93
N ARG A 12 16.70 -14.09 -3.00
CA ARG A 12 15.63 -13.64 -2.08
C ARG A 12 16.00 -12.40 -1.25
N PRO A 13 17.20 -12.30 -0.65
CA PRO A 13 17.63 -11.06 0.02
C PRO A 13 17.72 -9.84 -0.90
N ILE A 14 18.26 -10.00 -2.12
CA ILE A 14 18.46 -8.89 -3.06
C ILE A 14 17.12 -8.40 -3.61
N GLU A 15 16.22 -9.33 -3.97
CA GLU A 15 14.86 -9.02 -4.41
C GLU A 15 14.07 -8.25 -3.34
N ARG A 16 14.18 -8.67 -2.08
CA ARG A 16 13.56 -7.97 -0.94
C ARG A 16 14.13 -6.57 -0.75
N GLN A 17 15.45 -6.41 -0.85
CA GLN A 17 16.09 -5.10 -0.76
C GLN A 17 15.66 -4.17 -1.89
N ALA A 18 15.56 -4.68 -3.12
CA ALA A 18 15.06 -3.93 -4.27
C ALA A 18 13.60 -3.49 -4.06
N ALA A 19 12.73 -4.38 -3.59
CA ALA A 19 11.33 -4.06 -3.30
C ALA A 19 11.20 -2.94 -2.25
N VAL A 20 11.99 -3.01 -1.16
CA VAL A 20 12.03 -1.98 -0.13
C VAL A 20 12.52 -0.64 -0.70
N LEU A 21 13.53 -0.64 -1.55
CA LEU A 21 14.02 0.58 -2.21
C LEU A 21 12.96 1.20 -3.13
N VAL A 22 12.24 0.38 -3.90
CA VAL A 22 11.14 0.85 -4.76
C VAL A 22 10.03 1.49 -3.93
N VAL A 23 9.64 0.87 -2.83
CA VAL A 23 8.63 1.44 -1.93
C VAL A 23 9.08 2.78 -1.34
N ARG A 24 10.33 2.89 -0.89
CA ARG A 24 10.87 4.16 -0.38
C ARG A 24 10.87 5.25 -1.44
N ALA A 25 11.27 4.93 -2.67
CA ALA A 25 11.22 5.89 -3.78
C ALA A 25 9.78 6.31 -4.12
N ALA A 26 8.83 5.36 -4.09
CA ALA A 26 7.41 5.64 -4.30
C ALA A 26 6.83 6.56 -3.23
N LEU A 27 7.19 6.37 -1.96
CA LEU A 27 6.76 7.22 -0.85
C LEU A 27 7.26 8.66 -1.04
N LEU A 28 8.57 8.83 -1.32
CA LEU A 28 9.16 10.15 -1.56
C LEU A 28 8.52 10.86 -2.76
N MET A 29 8.31 10.15 -3.87
CA MET A 29 7.67 10.74 -5.04
C MET A 29 6.21 11.11 -4.77
N ALA A 30 5.47 10.26 -4.05
CA ALA A 30 4.09 10.56 -3.67
C ALA A 30 4.03 11.82 -2.78
N GLU A 31 4.95 11.97 -1.83
CA GLU A 31 5.06 13.18 -0.99
C GLU A 31 5.33 14.43 -1.84
N MET A 32 6.29 14.36 -2.77
CA MET A 32 6.59 15.48 -3.68
C MET A 32 5.38 15.85 -4.55
N CYS A 33 4.68 14.86 -5.10
CA CYS A 33 3.46 15.07 -5.88
C CYS A 33 2.34 15.69 -5.03
N GLN A 34 2.18 15.26 -3.77
CA GLN A 34 1.21 15.88 -2.85
C GLN A 34 1.54 17.35 -2.59
N GLN A 35 2.81 17.68 -2.37
CA GLN A 35 3.24 19.06 -2.11
C GLN A 35 2.91 20.03 -3.26
N ILE A 36 2.91 19.55 -4.50
CA ILE A 36 2.58 20.35 -5.70
C ILE A 36 1.14 20.18 -6.19
N GLY A 37 0.33 19.36 -5.51
CA GLY A 37 -1.06 19.08 -5.89
C GLY A 37 -1.22 18.17 -7.11
N ASP A 38 -0.18 17.43 -7.51
CA ASP A 38 -0.24 16.47 -8.62
C ASP A 38 -0.85 15.14 -8.17
N VAL A 39 -2.18 15.09 -8.16
CA VAL A 39 -2.96 13.90 -7.77
C VAL A 39 -2.65 12.70 -8.66
N ALA A 40 -2.46 12.89 -9.97
CA ALA A 40 -2.15 11.81 -10.90
C ALA A 40 -0.77 11.20 -10.59
N GLY A 41 0.21 12.03 -10.28
CA GLY A 41 1.54 11.61 -9.83
C GLY A 41 1.51 10.83 -8.51
N VAL A 42 0.67 11.22 -7.55
CA VAL A 42 0.47 10.47 -6.29
C VAL A 42 0.00 9.04 -6.58
N TYR A 43 -1.02 8.89 -7.43
CA TYR A 43 -1.54 7.56 -7.78
C TYR A 43 -0.54 6.73 -8.57
N TRP A 44 0.20 7.35 -9.49
CA TRP A 44 1.25 6.67 -10.24
C TRP A 44 2.36 6.15 -9.31
N ALA A 45 2.88 7.01 -8.44
CA ALA A 45 3.94 6.65 -7.51
C ALA A 45 3.50 5.52 -6.56
N THR A 46 2.33 5.66 -5.94
CA THR A 46 1.79 4.64 -5.03
C THR A 46 1.52 3.32 -5.73
N ALA A 47 1.05 3.33 -6.98
CA ALA A 47 0.88 2.11 -7.77
C ALA A 47 2.21 1.39 -8.01
N LYS A 48 3.31 2.12 -8.27
CA LYS A 48 4.64 1.49 -8.43
C LYS A 48 5.14 0.84 -7.15
N GLY A 49 4.95 1.49 -6.00
CA GLY A 49 5.32 0.90 -4.71
C GLY A 49 4.48 -0.34 -4.37
N LEU A 50 3.17 -0.31 -4.64
CA LEU A 50 2.27 -1.45 -4.39
C LEU A 50 2.51 -2.64 -5.32
N LEU A 51 3.07 -2.43 -6.51
CA LEU A 51 3.55 -3.52 -7.37
C LEU A 51 4.79 -4.21 -6.77
N ALA A 52 5.63 -3.48 -6.04
CA ALA A 52 6.83 -4.02 -5.40
C ALA A 52 6.53 -4.72 -4.07
N ILE A 53 5.68 -4.13 -3.23
CA ILE A 53 5.19 -4.71 -1.98
C ILE A 53 3.67 -4.52 -1.92
N PRO A 54 2.89 -5.55 -2.32
CA PRO A 54 1.45 -5.55 -2.17
C PRO A 54 1.07 -5.34 -0.70
N GLY A 55 0.05 -4.52 -0.44
CA GLY A 55 -0.45 -4.30 0.92
C GLY A 55 0.42 -3.39 1.78
N HIS A 56 1.40 -2.68 1.21
CA HIS A 56 2.20 -1.73 1.99
C HIS A 56 1.34 -0.63 2.61
N ASP A 57 1.22 -0.66 3.95
CA ASP A 57 0.30 0.16 4.74
C ASP A 57 0.32 1.64 4.37
N GLU A 58 1.50 2.25 4.31
CA GLU A 58 1.63 3.68 4.13
C GLU A 58 1.22 4.15 2.73
N LEU A 59 1.44 3.32 1.71
CA LEU A 59 1.05 3.63 0.32
C LEU A 59 -0.47 3.54 0.16
N LEU A 60 -1.10 2.53 0.75
CA LEU A 60 -2.55 2.44 0.83
C LEU A 60 -3.14 3.63 1.60
N ALA A 61 -2.52 3.98 2.72
CA ALA A 61 -2.95 5.10 3.53
C ALA A 61 -2.91 6.44 2.77
N ILE A 62 -1.89 6.64 1.92
CA ILE A 62 -1.81 7.80 1.01
C ILE A 62 -2.98 7.78 0.03
N ARG A 63 -3.23 6.67 -0.66
CA ARG A 63 -4.33 6.56 -1.65
C ARG A 63 -5.70 6.81 -1.02
N MET A 64 -5.96 6.21 0.14
CA MET A 64 -7.22 6.40 0.87
C MET A 64 -7.42 7.86 1.30
N ARG A 65 -6.38 8.54 1.79
CA ARG A 65 -6.46 9.98 2.11
C ARG A 65 -6.71 10.81 0.86
N THR A 66 -5.97 10.57 -0.22
CA THR A 66 -6.16 11.30 -1.48
C THR A 66 -7.56 11.13 -2.05
N HIS A 67 -8.13 9.91 -2.02
CA HIS A 67 -9.53 9.71 -2.42
C HIS A 67 -10.52 10.45 -1.50
N ALA A 68 -10.29 10.42 -0.18
CA ALA A 68 -11.14 11.14 0.77
C ALA A 68 -11.06 12.66 0.59
N ASP A 69 -9.87 13.21 0.32
CA ASP A 69 -9.65 14.64 0.07
C ASP A 69 -10.37 15.10 -1.21
N LEU A 70 -10.52 14.21 -2.20
CA LEU A 70 -11.33 14.42 -3.41
C LEU A 70 -12.83 14.18 -3.21
N GLY A 71 -13.25 13.74 -2.02
CA GLY A 71 -14.64 13.39 -1.70
C GLY A 71 -15.10 12.04 -2.27
N ASP A 72 -14.20 11.24 -2.83
CA ASP A 72 -14.52 9.93 -3.42
C ASP A 72 -14.44 8.81 -2.38
N MET A 73 -15.45 8.75 -1.52
CA MET A 73 -15.56 7.68 -0.53
C MET A 73 -15.81 6.31 -1.15
N SER A 74 -16.28 6.23 -2.39
CA SER A 74 -16.45 4.94 -3.07
C SER A 74 -15.10 4.29 -3.37
N ALA A 75 -14.13 5.10 -3.81
CA ALA A 75 -12.77 4.65 -4.03
C ALA A 75 -12.04 4.33 -2.72
N VAL A 76 -12.27 5.08 -1.64
CA VAL A 76 -11.74 4.72 -0.31
C VAL A 76 -12.19 3.32 0.10
N ARG A 77 -13.47 2.98 -0.10
CA ARG A 77 -14.00 1.63 0.18
C ARG A 77 -13.37 0.57 -0.71
N ALA A 78 -13.22 0.85 -2.00
CA ALA A 78 -12.60 -0.08 -2.94
C ALA A 78 -11.14 -0.42 -2.56
N GLU A 79 -10.35 0.58 -2.13
CA GLU A 79 -8.98 0.38 -1.64
C GLU A 79 -8.94 -0.50 -0.39
N TRP A 80 -9.83 -0.24 0.58
CA TRP A 80 -9.94 -1.04 1.79
C TRP A 80 -10.33 -2.50 1.49
N ASP A 81 -11.33 -2.72 0.66
CA ASP A 81 -11.79 -4.06 0.31
C ASP A 81 -10.71 -4.83 -0.46
N ALA A 82 -9.95 -4.15 -1.32
CA ALA A 82 -8.80 -4.74 -2.01
C ALA A 82 -7.71 -5.18 -1.04
N TYR A 83 -7.41 -4.35 -0.03
CA TYR A 83 -6.47 -4.70 1.04
C TYR A 83 -6.95 -5.90 1.86
N CYS A 84 -8.23 -5.94 2.26
CA CYS A 84 -8.81 -7.08 2.97
C CYS A 84 -8.74 -8.37 2.14
N ARG A 85 -9.05 -8.32 0.84
CA ARG A 85 -8.92 -9.48 -0.06
C ARG A 85 -7.48 -9.95 -0.17
N LEU A 86 -6.51 -9.03 -0.23
CA LEU A 86 -5.09 -9.37 -0.28
C LEU A 86 -4.67 -10.14 0.98
N LEU A 87 -5.06 -9.67 2.17
CA LEU A 87 -4.75 -10.34 3.43
C LEU A 87 -5.42 -11.71 3.55
N ALA A 88 -6.67 -11.82 3.11
CA ALA A 88 -7.40 -13.08 3.12
C ALA A 88 -6.80 -14.14 2.18
N ALA A 89 -6.07 -13.72 1.14
CA ALA A 89 -5.38 -14.60 0.21
C ALA A 89 -4.00 -15.06 0.71
N ASP A 90 -3.46 -14.48 1.79
CA ASP A 90 -2.20 -14.91 2.39
C ASP A 90 -2.45 -16.13 3.32
N ASP A 91 -2.39 -17.32 2.72
CA ASP A 91 -2.71 -18.64 3.30
C ASP A 91 -1.93 -18.98 4.59
N TRP A 92 -0.86 -18.25 4.90
CA TRP A 92 0.03 -18.63 5.99
C TRP A 92 -0.47 -18.21 7.38
N ASN A 93 -1.27 -17.14 7.53
CA ASN A 93 -1.62 -16.67 8.88
C ASN A 93 -2.88 -15.82 9.06
N GLY A 94 -3.77 -15.68 8.06
CA GLY A 94 -4.95 -14.81 8.22
C GLY A 94 -4.56 -13.42 8.70
N ALA A 95 -3.61 -12.79 7.99
CA ALA A 95 -2.94 -11.58 8.44
C ALA A 95 -3.98 -10.50 8.79
N GLU A 96 -3.95 -10.03 10.03
CA GLU A 96 -4.86 -8.98 10.46
C GLU A 96 -4.47 -7.65 9.80
N PRO A 97 -5.47 -6.82 9.41
CA PRO A 97 -5.23 -5.46 8.99
C PRO A 97 -4.36 -4.69 9.99
N SER A 98 -3.38 -3.94 9.47
CA SER A 98 -2.54 -3.08 10.30
C SER A 98 -3.40 -2.15 11.16
N PRO A 99 -3.16 -2.06 12.49
CA PRO A 99 -3.95 -1.21 13.38
C PRO A 99 -4.01 0.25 12.91
N LYS A 100 -2.93 0.73 12.27
CA LYS A 100 -2.87 2.09 11.70
C LYS A 100 -3.84 2.27 10.53
N LEU A 101 -3.91 1.30 9.63
CA LEU A 101 -4.83 1.34 8.49
C LEU A 101 -6.28 1.16 8.93
N VAL A 102 -6.54 0.30 9.92
CA VAL A 102 -7.87 0.15 10.54
C VAL A 102 -8.33 1.48 11.13
N GLU A 103 -7.45 2.16 11.87
CA GLU A 103 -7.79 3.45 12.47
C GLU A 103 -8.05 4.53 11.41
N LEU A 104 -7.22 4.58 10.36
CA LEU A 104 -7.47 5.45 9.21
C LEU A 104 -8.84 5.16 8.58
N TRP A 105 -9.14 3.89 8.33
CA TRP A 105 -10.40 3.46 7.75
C TRP A 105 -11.60 3.89 8.59
N ARG A 106 -11.55 3.67 9.90
CA ARG A 106 -12.60 4.12 10.83
C ARG A 106 -12.80 5.62 10.77
N ARG A 107 -11.70 6.38 10.84
CA ARG A 107 -11.73 7.84 10.77
C ARG A 107 -12.35 8.34 9.47
N LEU A 108 -11.99 7.75 8.33
CA LEU A 108 -12.52 8.16 7.02
C LEU A 108 -13.99 7.77 6.83
N ASN A 109 -14.47 6.68 7.43
CA ASN A 109 -15.87 6.25 7.35
C ASN A 109 -16.78 6.87 8.42
N GLY A 110 -16.30 7.86 9.17
CA GLY A 110 -17.11 8.54 10.19
C GLY A 110 -17.32 7.73 11.47
N PHE A 111 -16.59 6.62 11.67
CA PHE A 111 -16.46 5.99 12.99
C PHE A 111 -15.49 6.82 13.82
N SER A 112 -15.94 7.99 14.28
CA SER A 112 -15.21 8.77 15.27
C SER A 112 -15.25 8.00 16.59
N VAL A 113 -14.09 7.68 17.16
CA VAL A 113 -14.00 7.46 18.61
C VAL A 113 -14.49 8.75 19.26
N ALA A 114 -15.57 8.66 20.04
CA ALA A 114 -16.08 9.78 20.81
C ALA A 114 -14.93 10.34 21.66
N ARG A 115 -14.75 11.65 21.60
CA ARG A 115 -13.75 12.40 22.35
C ARG A 115 -13.99 12.27 23.86
#